data_AF-S9UN22-F1
#
_entry.id   AF-S9UN22-F1
#
_cell.length_a   1.000
_cell.length_b   1.000
_cell.length_c   1.000
_cell.angle_alpha   90.00
_cell.angle_beta   90.00
_cell.angle_gamma   90.00
#
_symmetry.space_group_name_H-M   'P 1'
#
loop_
_entity.id
_entity.type
_entity.pdbx_description
1 polymer ?
#
loop_
_entity_poly.entity_id
_entity_poly.type
_entity_poly.pdbx_seq_one_letter_code
_entity_poly.pdbx_strand_id
1 'polypeptide(L)'
;MDKSVRPSIHTIWFHEEGLRGQSHVLNNLAAHHLVPLFSLVSYDVEKGKMTVFQAEELYAELMDHSVAQPKIVQRELANQMVRVYCLHDEIDQAMDVIEEMRAKRIRRTFVTYAPLFRYIRAREDAELQVKLLQFMYKMEGGRLTKFAFIDVPRSLYMFGVFFRYNWQAITFASASLASAVFFFYMNFGLTE
;
A
#
# COMPACT_ATOMS: atom_id res chain seq x y z
N MET A 1 18.52 -1.52 -27.45
CA MET A 1 17.11 -1.23 -27.13
C MET A 1 17.05 -0.83 -25.67
N ASP A 2 17.02 0.47 -25.42
CA ASP A 2 16.93 1.03 -24.08
C ASP A 2 15.59 0.62 -23.46
N LYS A 3 15.62 0.08 -22.23
CA LYS A 3 14.44 -0.43 -21.54
C LYS A 3 13.61 0.78 -21.12
N SER A 4 12.74 1.24 -22.02
CA SER A 4 11.68 2.25 -21.83
C SER A 4 11.65 2.82 -20.41
N VAL A 5 12.46 3.84 -20.16
CA VAL A 5 12.52 4.51 -18.86
C VAL A 5 11.12 5.07 -18.60
N ARG A 6 10.38 4.44 -17.68
CA ARG A 6 9.07 4.95 -17.26
C ARG A 6 9.27 6.40 -16.81
N PRO A 7 8.43 7.36 -17.25
CA PRO A 7 8.54 8.74 -16.85
C PRO A 7 8.58 8.85 -15.32
N SER A 8 9.52 9.63 -14.80
CA SER A 8 9.66 9.93 -13.37
C SER A 8 8.73 11.09 -13.04
N ILE A 9 7.95 10.99 -11.96
CA ILE A 9 7.17 12.15 -11.47
C ILE A 9 8.10 13.29 -11.08
N HIS A 10 9.29 12.98 -10.55
CA HIS A 10 10.28 14.03 -10.25
C HIS A 10 10.61 14.85 -11.49
N THR A 11 10.87 14.19 -12.62
CA THR A 11 11.17 14.87 -13.89
C THR A 11 9.96 15.63 -14.43
N ILE A 12 8.74 15.07 -14.31
CA ILE A 12 7.54 15.73 -14.82
C ILE A 12 7.15 16.94 -13.95
N TRP A 13 7.38 16.88 -12.64
CA TRP A 13 6.96 17.91 -11.69
C TRP A 13 7.98 19.03 -11.54
N PHE A 14 9.26 18.69 -11.30
CA PHE A 14 10.30 19.66 -10.92
C PHE A 14 11.11 20.22 -12.10
N HIS A 15 10.78 19.86 -13.34
CA HIS A 15 11.37 20.49 -14.52
C HIS A 15 10.93 21.96 -14.64
N GLU A 16 11.73 22.82 -15.26
CA GLU A 16 11.44 24.26 -15.43
C GLU A 16 10.10 24.50 -16.14
N GLU A 17 9.81 23.69 -17.17
CA GLU A 17 8.52 23.64 -17.88
C GLU A 17 7.60 22.51 -17.36
N GLY A 18 7.81 22.04 -16.14
CA GLY A 18 7.09 20.92 -15.53
C GLY A 18 5.67 21.24 -15.08
N LEU A 19 4.94 20.22 -14.62
CA LEU A 19 3.55 20.35 -14.17
C LEU A 19 3.39 21.31 -12.99
N ARG A 20 4.43 21.50 -12.16
CA ARG A 20 4.41 22.43 -11.02
C ARG A 20 4.06 23.87 -11.45
N GLY A 21 4.58 24.33 -12.59
CA GLY A 21 4.29 25.66 -13.14
C GLY A 21 3.00 25.75 -13.97
N GLN A 22 2.40 24.61 -14.32
CA GLN A 22 1.27 24.53 -15.26
C GLN A 22 -0.04 24.14 -14.55
N SER A 23 -0.47 24.96 -13.59
CA SER A 23 -1.69 24.73 -12.79
C SER A 23 -2.95 24.55 -13.64
N HIS A 24 -3.04 25.22 -14.79
CA HIS A 24 -4.14 25.09 -15.74
C HIS A 24 -4.26 23.68 -16.33
N VAL A 25 -3.12 23.01 -16.63
CA VAL A 25 -3.11 21.63 -17.13
C VAL A 25 -3.57 20.69 -16.03
N LEU A 26 -3.03 20.86 -14.82
CA LEU A 26 -3.38 20.03 -13.66
C LEU A 26 -4.87 20.10 -13.31
N ASN A 27 -5.48 21.28 -13.36
CA ASN A 27 -6.91 21.46 -13.09
C ASN A 27 -7.81 20.77 -14.12
N ASN A 28 -7.33 20.59 -15.36
CA ASN A 28 -8.08 19.93 -16.42
C ASN A 28 -7.87 18.40 -16.43
N LEU A 29 -6.87 17.89 -15.71
CA LEU A 29 -6.64 16.45 -15.60
C LEU A 29 -7.66 15.80 -14.69
N ALA A 30 -8.35 14.79 -15.21
CA ALA A 30 -9.26 13.98 -14.42
C ALA A 30 -8.50 13.06 -13.44
N ALA A 31 -9.19 12.64 -12.37
CA ALA A 31 -8.63 11.77 -11.33
C ALA A 31 -7.99 10.48 -11.86
N HIS A 32 -8.50 9.92 -12.96
CA HIS A 32 -7.95 8.70 -13.57
C HIS A 32 -6.57 8.90 -14.22
N HIS A 33 -6.18 10.12 -14.54
CA HIS A 33 -4.82 10.46 -14.97
C HIS A 33 -3.91 10.78 -13.77
N LEU A 34 -4.46 11.47 -12.77
CA LEU A 34 -3.71 11.93 -11.58
C LEU A 34 -3.28 10.77 -10.68
N VAL A 35 -4.16 9.78 -10.44
CA VAL A 35 -3.86 8.66 -9.53
C VAL A 35 -2.65 7.83 -10.00
N PRO A 36 -2.58 7.36 -11.26
CA PRO A 36 -1.38 6.66 -11.74
C PRO A 36 -0.12 7.53 -11.69
N LEU A 37 -0.23 8.82 -12.01
CA LEU A 37 0.90 9.75 -11.96
C LEU A 37 1.46 9.86 -10.54
N PHE A 38 0.61 10.15 -9.55
CA PHE A 38 1.03 10.30 -8.16
C PHE A 38 1.45 8.98 -7.52
N SER A 39 1.00 7.83 -8.03
CA SER A 39 1.48 6.53 -7.58
C SER A 39 3.00 6.31 -7.77
N LEU A 40 3.64 7.15 -8.60
CA LEU A 40 5.07 7.11 -8.85
C LEU A 40 5.90 7.79 -7.75
N VAL A 41 5.29 8.59 -6.87
CA VAL A 41 6.00 9.35 -5.82
C VAL A 41 6.88 8.43 -4.97
N SER A 42 6.31 7.41 -4.34
CA SER A 42 7.10 6.51 -3.50
C SER A 42 8.07 5.63 -4.30
N TYR A 43 7.79 5.39 -5.58
CA TYR A 43 8.69 4.63 -6.45
C TYR A 43 9.94 5.44 -6.81
N ASP A 44 9.78 6.71 -7.17
CA ASP A 44 10.92 7.56 -7.51
C ASP A 44 11.78 7.86 -6.28
N VAL A 45 11.18 7.95 -5.10
CA VAL A 45 11.89 7.97 -3.83
C VAL A 45 12.67 6.67 -3.60
N GLU A 46 12.02 5.50 -3.74
CA GLU A 46 12.68 4.19 -3.60
C GLU A 46 13.83 3.98 -4.60
N LYS A 47 13.75 4.60 -5.79
CA LYS A 47 14.81 4.57 -6.80
C LYS A 47 15.86 5.68 -6.64
N GLY A 48 15.75 6.53 -5.64
CA GLY A 48 16.66 7.65 -5.40
C GLY A 48 16.59 8.76 -6.45
N LYS A 49 15.53 8.81 -7.26
CA LYS A 49 15.29 9.89 -8.23
C LYS A 49 14.65 11.12 -7.59
N MET A 50 14.01 10.95 -6.44
CA MET A 50 13.35 12.01 -5.69
C MET A 50 13.74 11.89 -4.21
N THR A 51 14.01 13.00 -3.55
CA THR A 51 14.27 13.01 -2.10
C THR A 51 12.96 12.97 -1.30
N VAL A 52 13.02 12.60 -0.02
CA VAL A 52 11.86 12.68 0.89
C VAL A 52 11.33 14.12 0.95
N PHE A 53 12.22 15.10 1.07
CA PHE A 53 11.87 16.52 1.07
C PHE A 53 11.09 16.95 -0.19
N GLN A 54 11.53 16.51 -1.37
CA GLN A 54 10.80 16.79 -2.62
C GLN A 54 9.42 16.11 -2.63
N ALA A 55 9.30 14.91 -2.07
CA ALA A 55 8.02 14.24 -1.93
C ALA A 55 7.07 15.00 -0.98
N GLU A 56 7.60 15.50 0.14
CA GLU A 56 6.86 16.33 1.11
C GLU A 56 6.40 17.66 0.50
N GLU A 57 7.29 18.33 -0.24
CA GLU A 57 6.96 19.57 -0.95
C GLU A 57 5.82 19.34 -1.96
N LEU A 58 5.94 18.31 -2.80
CA LEU A 58 4.91 17.93 -3.77
C LEU A 58 3.59 17.55 -3.07
N TYR A 59 3.65 16.83 -1.95
CA TYR A 59 2.49 16.45 -1.17
C TYR A 59 1.78 17.67 -0.58
N ALA A 60 2.51 18.58 0.06
CA ALA A 60 1.95 19.79 0.66
C ALA A 60 1.30 20.69 -0.39
N GLU A 61 1.99 20.94 -1.51
CA GLU A 61 1.47 21.73 -2.63
C GLU A 61 0.16 21.16 -3.17
N LEU A 62 0.10 19.83 -3.37
CA LEU A 62 -1.06 19.19 -3.96
C LEU A 62 -2.23 19.05 -2.99
N MET A 63 -1.97 18.76 -1.72
CA MET A 63 -3.02 18.55 -0.71
C MET A 63 -3.88 19.79 -0.47
N ASP A 64 -3.32 20.98 -0.71
CA ASP A 64 -4.00 22.27 -0.57
C ASP A 64 -4.56 22.80 -1.91
N HIS A 65 -4.25 22.15 -3.03
CA HIS A 65 -4.71 22.54 -4.37
C HIS A 65 -6.11 22.00 -4.72
N SER A 66 -6.86 22.76 -5.53
CA SER A 66 -8.15 22.33 -6.10
C SER A 66 -8.06 21.02 -6.89
N VAL A 67 -6.90 20.75 -7.48
CA VAL A 67 -6.56 19.54 -8.24
C VAL A 67 -6.72 18.27 -7.41
N ALA A 68 -6.45 18.35 -6.10
CA ALA A 68 -6.61 17.23 -5.20
C ALA A 68 -8.03 17.13 -4.62
N GLN A 69 -8.97 18.02 -4.94
CA GLN A 69 -10.35 17.96 -4.42
C GLN A 69 -11.03 16.59 -4.56
N PRO A 70 -10.81 15.80 -5.64
CA PRO A 70 -11.28 14.43 -5.65
C PRO A 70 -10.61 13.65 -4.52
N LYS A 71 -11.40 13.23 -3.51
CA LYS A 71 -10.90 12.45 -2.35
C LYS A 71 -10.07 11.22 -2.71
N ILE A 72 -10.26 10.68 -3.91
CA ILE A 72 -9.47 9.56 -4.44
C ILE A 72 -8.01 9.96 -4.72
N VAL A 73 -7.77 11.18 -5.19
CA VAL A 73 -6.44 11.74 -5.48
C VAL A 73 -5.72 12.06 -4.16
N GLN A 74 -6.39 12.76 -3.23
CA GLN A 74 -5.87 12.98 -1.87
C GLN A 74 -5.49 11.69 -1.16
N ARG A 75 -6.34 10.66 -1.27
CA ARG A 75 -6.04 9.35 -0.69
C ARG A 75 -4.81 8.71 -1.32
N GLU A 76 -4.65 8.81 -2.63
CA GLU A 76 -3.48 8.27 -3.30
C GLU A 76 -2.22 8.98 -2.83
N LEU A 77 -2.20 10.32 -2.84
CA LEU A 77 -1.07 11.12 -2.36
C LEU A 77 -0.68 10.76 -0.92
N ALA A 78 -1.66 10.69 -0.01
CA ALA A 78 -1.40 10.31 1.38
C ALA A 78 -0.89 8.87 1.51
N ASN A 79 -1.45 7.90 0.76
CA ASN A 79 -0.94 6.53 0.74
C ASN A 79 0.53 6.47 0.27
N GLN A 80 0.89 7.29 -0.71
CA GLN A 80 2.26 7.36 -1.22
C GLN A 80 3.20 7.96 -0.18
N MET A 81 2.78 9.01 0.55
CA MET A 81 3.57 9.57 1.65
C MET A 81 3.78 8.59 2.80
N VAL A 82 2.73 7.86 3.22
CA VAL A 82 2.87 6.78 4.21
C VAL A 82 3.93 5.77 3.76
N ARG A 83 3.96 5.42 2.46
CA ARG A 83 5.00 4.54 1.91
C ARG A 83 6.39 5.18 1.91
N VAL A 84 6.51 6.45 1.54
CA VAL A 84 7.80 7.20 1.55
C VAL A 84 8.42 7.19 2.95
N TYR A 85 7.64 7.54 3.98
CA TYR A 85 8.11 7.56 5.37
C TYR A 85 8.49 6.15 5.86
N CYS A 86 7.71 5.13 5.51
CA CYS A 86 8.07 3.74 5.85
C CYS A 86 9.37 3.27 5.18
N LEU A 87 9.74 3.79 4.00
CA LEU A 87 11.00 3.47 3.33
C LEU A 87 12.22 4.10 4.02
N HIS A 88 12.01 5.14 4.82
CA HIS A 88 13.06 5.92 5.50
C HIS A 88 13.04 5.74 7.03
N ASP A 89 12.32 4.72 7.51
CA ASP A 89 12.19 4.41 8.94
C ASP A 89 11.51 5.49 9.80
N GLU A 90 10.77 6.38 9.16
CA GLU A 90 10.08 7.52 9.77
C GLU A 90 8.63 7.17 10.13
N ILE A 91 8.44 6.17 11.00
CA ILE A 91 7.11 5.60 11.28
C ILE A 91 6.16 6.59 11.95
N ASP A 92 6.65 7.45 12.83
CA ASP A 92 5.80 8.42 13.51
C ASP A 92 5.22 9.43 12.49
N GLN A 93 6.03 9.91 11.52
CA GLN A 93 5.53 10.75 10.42
C GLN A 93 4.54 10.01 9.52
N ALA A 94 4.76 8.72 9.26
CA ALA A 94 3.79 7.89 8.54
C ALA A 94 2.45 7.80 9.29
N MET A 95 2.46 7.73 10.63
CA MET A 95 1.25 7.76 11.45
C MET A 95 0.57 9.13 11.43
N ASP A 96 1.34 10.22 11.45
CA ASP A 96 0.84 11.60 11.36
C ASP A 96 0.06 11.84 10.06
N VAL A 97 0.54 11.34 8.92
CA VAL A 97 -0.21 11.39 7.64
C VAL A 97 -1.57 10.69 7.77
N ILE A 98 -1.64 9.57 8.48
CA ILE A 98 -2.90 8.84 8.70
C ILE A 98 -3.84 9.63 9.62
N GLU A 99 -3.29 10.36 10.59
CA GLU A 99 -4.04 11.31 11.42
C GLU A 99 -4.58 12.49 10.59
N GLU A 100 -3.77 13.05 9.70
CA GLU A 100 -4.19 14.08 8.75
C GLU A 100 -5.32 13.59 7.85
N MET A 101 -5.21 12.37 7.30
CA MET A 101 -6.27 11.74 6.52
C MET A 101 -7.59 11.67 7.29
N ARG A 102 -7.53 11.36 8.60
CA ARG A 102 -8.72 11.36 9.47
C ARG A 102 -9.32 12.74 9.58
N ALA A 103 -8.49 13.74 9.90
CA ALA A 103 -8.91 15.13 10.09
C ALA A 103 -9.58 15.68 8.84
N LYS A 104 -8.99 15.42 7.66
CA LYS A 104 -9.51 15.80 6.34
C LYS A 104 -10.65 14.91 5.82
N ARG A 105 -11.10 13.92 6.60
CA ARG A 105 -12.16 12.94 6.22
C ARG A 105 -11.85 12.22 4.91
N ILE A 106 -10.57 11.92 4.69
CA ILE A 106 -10.07 11.09 3.60
C ILE A 106 -10.16 9.63 4.07
N ARG A 107 -10.79 8.81 3.23
CA ARG A 107 -11.02 7.41 3.57
C ARG A 107 -9.72 6.62 3.50
N ARG A 108 -9.29 6.03 4.61
CA ARG A 108 -8.16 5.10 4.65
C ARG A 108 -8.64 3.68 4.32
N THR A 109 -7.75 2.84 3.81
CA THR A 109 -8.03 1.44 3.46
C THR A 109 -6.85 0.56 3.85
N PHE A 110 -6.92 -0.75 3.57
CA PHE A 110 -5.76 -1.63 3.71
C PHE A 110 -4.50 -1.10 3.00
N VAL A 111 -4.66 -0.44 1.83
CA VAL A 111 -3.52 0.13 1.09
C VAL A 111 -2.77 1.18 1.91
N THR A 112 -3.48 1.97 2.72
CA THR A 112 -2.90 2.96 3.61
C THR A 112 -2.01 2.32 4.68
N TYR A 113 -2.46 1.22 5.29
CA TYR A 113 -1.74 0.56 6.38
C TYR A 113 -0.72 -0.49 5.91
N ALA A 114 -0.79 -0.93 4.65
CA ALA A 114 0.05 -1.99 4.13
C ALA A 114 1.57 -1.70 4.22
N PRO A 115 2.08 -0.48 3.93
CA PRO A 115 3.50 -0.16 4.10
C PRO A 115 3.98 -0.37 5.54
N LEU A 116 3.22 0.09 6.53
CA LEU A 116 3.52 -0.09 7.96
C LEU A 116 3.61 -1.58 8.33
N PHE A 117 2.66 -2.41 7.86
CA PHE A 117 2.73 -3.85 8.10
C PHE A 117 3.93 -4.54 7.45
N ARG A 118 4.39 -4.06 6.29
CA ARG A 118 5.60 -4.58 5.64
C ARG A 118 6.84 -4.16 6.42
N TYR A 119 6.91 -2.90 6.84
CA TYR A 119 7.98 -2.36 7.68
C TYR A 119 8.15 -3.17 8.97
N ILE A 120 7.06 -3.37 9.71
CA ILE A 120 7.07 -4.08 10.99
C ILE A 120 7.51 -5.53 10.80
N ARG A 121 7.01 -6.20 9.76
CA ARG A 121 7.39 -7.59 9.48
C ARG A 121 8.86 -7.74 9.13
N ALA A 122 9.42 -6.79 8.38
CA ALA A 122 10.84 -6.84 8.02
C ALA A 122 11.77 -6.75 9.25
N ARG A 123 11.26 -6.22 10.37
CA ARG A 123 11.99 -6.08 11.64
C ARG A 123 11.58 -7.07 12.73
N GLU A 124 10.54 -7.87 12.47
CA GLU A 124 9.95 -8.79 13.47
C GLU A 124 9.54 -8.08 14.78
N ASP A 125 9.14 -6.81 14.68
CA ASP A 125 8.82 -5.98 15.84
C ASP A 125 7.36 -6.19 16.31
N ALA A 126 7.19 -7.11 17.26
CA ALA A 126 5.87 -7.44 17.81
C ALA A 126 5.23 -6.27 18.60
N GLU A 127 6.02 -5.44 19.27
CA GLU A 127 5.51 -4.32 20.07
C GLU A 127 4.93 -3.25 19.16
N LEU A 128 5.66 -2.88 18.09
CA LEU A 128 5.17 -1.95 17.09
C LEU A 128 3.96 -2.49 16.34
N GLN A 129 3.88 -3.80 16.14
CA GLN A 129 2.68 -4.45 15.59
C GLN A 129 1.45 -4.22 16.46
N VAL A 130 1.57 -4.38 17.78
CA VAL A 130 0.47 -4.13 18.72
C VAL A 130 0.12 -2.64 18.75
N LYS A 131 1.11 -1.73 18.79
CA LYS A 131 0.91 -0.28 18.71
C LYS A 131 0.11 0.11 17.45
N LEU A 132 0.48 -0.45 16.29
CA LEU A 132 -0.22 -0.20 15.04
C LEU A 132 -1.67 -0.70 15.06
N LEU A 133 -1.93 -1.87 15.62
CA LEU A 133 -3.29 -2.41 15.73
C LEU A 133 -4.19 -1.55 16.63
N GLN A 134 -3.65 -1.08 17.77
CA GLN A 134 -4.34 -0.16 18.66
C GLN A 134 -4.61 1.19 17.96
N PHE A 135 -3.62 1.72 17.26
CA PHE A 135 -3.77 2.93 16.46
C PHE A 135 -4.87 2.77 15.41
N MET A 136 -4.85 1.70 14.61
CA MET A 136 -5.90 1.42 13.62
C MET A 136 -7.29 1.33 14.24
N TYR A 137 -7.39 0.70 15.42
CA TYR A 137 -8.66 0.64 16.16
C TYR A 137 -9.14 2.05 16.57
N LYS A 138 -8.25 2.89 17.11
CA LYS A 138 -8.53 4.30 17.45
C LYS A 138 -8.93 5.13 16.24
N MET A 139 -8.33 4.86 15.07
CA MET A 139 -8.51 5.64 13.85
C MET A 139 -9.78 5.31 13.08
N GLU A 140 -10.17 4.04 13.04
CA GLU A 140 -11.27 3.53 12.20
C GLU A 140 -12.55 3.24 12.98
N GLY A 141 -12.47 2.91 14.27
CA GLY A 141 -13.63 2.49 15.05
C GLY A 141 -14.25 1.17 14.55
N GLY A 142 -15.25 0.65 15.28
CA GLY A 142 -15.90 -0.63 14.97
C GLY A 142 -17.22 -0.45 14.22
N ARG A 143 -17.37 -1.08 13.03
CA ARG A 143 -18.33 -2.19 12.86
C ARG A 143 -18.40 -2.83 11.47
N LEU A 144 -18.28 -2.11 10.36
CA LEU A 144 -18.41 -2.75 9.02
C LEU A 144 -17.43 -2.23 7.98
N THR A 145 -17.19 -0.93 7.91
CA THR A 145 -16.25 -0.35 6.94
C THR A 145 -14.81 -0.77 7.22
N LYS A 146 -14.38 -0.72 8.49
CA LYS A 146 -13.09 -1.28 8.92
C LYS A 146 -12.98 -2.76 8.53
N PHE A 147 -14.01 -3.54 8.85
CA PHE A 147 -14.01 -4.97 8.55
C PHE A 147 -13.85 -5.24 7.05
N ALA A 148 -14.69 -4.63 6.21
CA ALA A 148 -14.72 -4.89 4.77
C ALA A 148 -13.48 -4.33 4.03
N PHE A 149 -12.97 -3.16 4.41
CA PHE A 149 -11.92 -2.47 3.64
C PHE A 149 -10.52 -2.58 4.24
N ILE A 150 -10.41 -3.11 5.46
CA ILE A 150 -9.14 -3.26 6.17
C ILE A 150 -8.96 -4.71 6.61
N ASP A 151 -9.85 -5.24 7.44
CA ASP A 151 -9.63 -6.56 8.09
C ASP A 151 -9.73 -7.73 7.10
N VAL A 152 -10.71 -7.73 6.18
CA VAL A 152 -10.86 -8.76 5.15
C VAL A 152 -9.67 -8.74 4.16
N PRO A 153 -9.31 -7.61 3.52
CA PRO A 153 -8.13 -7.55 2.66
C PRO A 153 -6.84 -7.90 3.40
N ARG A 154 -6.68 -7.47 4.66
CA ARG A 154 -5.54 -7.86 5.49
C ARG A 154 -5.49 -9.36 5.71
N SER A 155 -6.60 -9.99 6.05
CA SER A 155 -6.68 -11.45 6.26
C SER A 155 -6.32 -12.20 4.99
N LEU A 156 -6.91 -11.81 3.85
CA LEU A 156 -6.57 -12.37 2.52
C LEU A 156 -5.09 -12.19 2.19
N TYR A 157 -4.53 -11.01 2.48
CA TYR A 157 -3.11 -10.76 2.28
C TYR A 157 -2.24 -11.66 3.17
N MET A 158 -2.59 -11.86 4.44
CA MET A 158 -1.87 -12.77 5.35
C MET A 158 -1.94 -14.22 4.88
N PHE A 159 -3.10 -14.68 4.39
CA PHE A 159 -3.21 -16.00 3.77
C PHE A 159 -2.33 -16.11 2.52
N GLY A 160 -2.33 -15.11 1.64
CA GLY A 160 -1.47 -15.10 0.45
C GLY A 160 0.02 -15.17 0.80
N VAL A 161 0.45 -14.46 1.84
CA VAL A 161 1.82 -14.56 2.37
C VAL A 161 2.08 -15.96 2.93
N PHE A 162 1.18 -16.50 3.74
CA PHE A 162 1.30 -17.85 4.30
C PHE A 162 1.48 -18.90 3.20
N PHE A 163 0.64 -18.88 2.16
CA PHE A 163 0.74 -19.79 1.02
C PHE A 163 2.06 -19.63 0.29
N ARG A 164 2.52 -18.40 0.04
CA ARG A 164 3.78 -18.15 -0.69
C ARG A 164 4.99 -18.68 0.06
N TYR A 165 5.08 -18.45 1.37
CA TYR A 165 6.23 -18.87 2.18
C TYR A 165 6.21 -20.36 2.51
N ASN A 166 5.03 -20.97 2.65
CA ASN A 166 4.89 -22.38 2.99
C ASN A 166 4.52 -23.27 1.78
N TRP A 167 4.61 -22.76 0.55
CA TRP A 167 4.11 -23.43 -0.65
C TRP A 167 4.64 -24.86 -0.81
N GLN A 168 5.93 -25.06 -0.57
CA GLN A 168 6.57 -26.37 -0.66
C GLN A 168 6.04 -27.34 0.40
N ALA A 169 5.94 -26.91 1.65
CA ALA A 169 5.40 -27.73 2.74
C ALA A 169 3.92 -28.06 2.54
N ILE A 170 3.13 -27.10 2.06
CA ILE A 170 1.71 -27.28 1.73
C ILE A 170 1.55 -28.30 0.59
N THR A 171 2.35 -28.16 -0.46
CA THR A 171 2.33 -29.09 -1.60
C THR A 171 2.69 -30.50 -1.13
N PHE A 172 3.75 -30.63 -0.33
CA PHE A 172 4.16 -31.91 0.24
C PHE A 172 3.04 -32.53 1.08
N ALA A 173 2.49 -31.80 2.05
CA ALA A 173 1.41 -32.29 2.91
C ALA A 173 0.17 -32.71 2.08
N SER A 174 -0.21 -31.91 1.08
CA SER A 174 -1.34 -32.23 0.21
C SER A 174 -1.11 -33.48 -0.64
N ALA A 175 0.11 -33.68 -1.15
CA ALA A 175 0.49 -34.86 -1.92
C ALA A 175 0.53 -36.13 -1.05
N SER A 176 1.04 -36.01 0.19
CA SER A 176 1.03 -37.09 1.17
C SER A 176 -0.40 -37.50 1.53
N LEU A 177 -1.28 -36.52 1.76
CA LEU A 177 -2.70 -36.77 2.06
C LEU A 177 -3.41 -37.44 0.88
N ALA A 178 -3.21 -36.93 -0.35
CA ALA A 178 -3.79 -37.50 -1.56
C ALA A 178 -3.33 -38.95 -1.79
N SER A 179 -2.04 -39.23 -1.58
CA SER A 179 -1.49 -40.59 -1.66
C SER A 179 -2.11 -41.51 -0.61
N ALA A 180 -2.26 -41.04 0.64
CA ALA A 180 -2.88 -41.82 1.71
C ALA A 180 -4.35 -42.16 1.40
N VAL A 181 -5.12 -41.19 0.89
CA VAL A 181 -6.51 -41.40 0.46
C VAL A 181 -6.58 -42.38 -0.71
N PHE A 182 -5.67 -42.28 -1.69
CA PHE A 182 -5.60 -43.20 -2.83
C PHE A 182 -5.32 -44.64 -2.38
N PHE A 183 -4.33 -44.85 -1.50
CA PHE A 183 -4.03 -46.17 -0.96
C PHE A 183 -5.18 -46.74 -0.11
N PHE A 184 -5.88 -45.89 0.66
CA PHE A 184 -7.07 -46.30 1.41
C PHE A 184 -8.17 -46.79 0.46
N TYR A 185 -8.45 -46.05 -0.62
CA TYR A 185 -9.45 -46.45 -1.61
C TYR A 185 -9.06 -47.74 -2.35
N MET A 186 -7.80 -47.91 -2.73
CA MET A 186 -7.32 -49.14 -3.37
C MET A 186 -7.41 -50.37 -2.45
N ASN A 187 -7.16 -50.21 -1.15
CA ASN A 187 -7.17 -51.34 -0.20
C ASN A 187 -8.57 -51.69 0.31
N PHE A 188 -9.47 -50.72 0.45
CA PHE A 188 -10.80 -50.93 1.07
C PHE A 188 -11.99 -50.65 0.14
N GLY A 189 -11.77 -50.05 -1.03
CA GLY A 189 -12.82 -49.72 -2.01
C GLY A 189 -12.96 -50.71 -3.17
N LEU A 190 -12.14 -51.76 -3.23
CA LEU A 190 -12.20 -52.83 -4.25
C LEU A 190 -12.85 -54.14 -3.72
N THR A 191 -13.49 -54.10 -2.55
CA THR A 191 -14.19 -55.24 -1.95
C THR A 191 -15.71 -55.14 -2.03
N GLU A 192 -16.24 -54.71 -3.19
CA GLU A 192 -17.63 -54.97 -3.62
C GLU A 192 -17.65 -55.74 -4.94
#